data_AF-A0A8T6TC40-F1
#
_entry.id   AF-A0A8T6TC40-F1
#
_cell.length_a   1.000
_cell.length_b   1.000
_cell.length_c   1.000
_cell.angle_alpha   90.00
_cell.angle_beta   90.00
_cell.angle_gamma   90.00
#
_symmetry.space_group_name_H-M   'P 1'
#
loop_
_entity.id
_entity.type
_entity.pdbx_description
1 polymer ?
#
loop_
_entity_poly.entity_id
_entity_poly.type
_entity_poly.pdbx_seq_one_letter_code
_entity_poly.pdbx_strand_id
1 'polypeptide(L)' 'DIRVDQGSLVTLDGTGSTDNVMVALFVWRFAEGSLLKDLYGVAPSYTFDVPGEYEVELQAWDEA' A
#
# COMPACT_ATOMS: atom_id res chain seq x y z
N ASP A 1 12.98 2.65 1.46
CA ASP A 1 12.45 1.81 2.55
C ASP A 1 11.94 2.69 3.67
N ILE A 2 10.88 2.25 4.36
CA ILE A 2 10.35 2.91 5.56
C ILE A 2 10.63 1.97 6.74
N ARG A 3 11.03 2.52 7.88
CA ARG A 3 11.18 1.77 9.14
C ARG A 3 10.27 2.39 10.20
N VAL A 4 9.45 1.55 10.80
CA VAL A 4 8.53 1.92 11.89
C VAL A 4 8.54 0.83 12.95
N ASP A 5 8.13 1.17 14.17
CA ASP A 5 7.91 0.18 15.22
C ASP A 5 6.65 -0.65 14.91
N GLN A 6 6.65 -1.92 15.30
CA GLN A 6 5.45 -2.78 15.23
C GLN A 6 4.25 -2.11 15.91
N GLY A 7 3.04 -2.33 15.40
CA GLY A 7 1.83 -1.70 15.91
C GLY A 7 1.71 -0.20 15.58
N SER A 8 2.67 0.38 14.86
CA SER A 8 2.54 1.74 14.32
C SER A 8 1.61 1.75 13.11
N LEU A 9 0.79 2.78 13.02
CA LEU A 9 -0.02 3.04 11.83
C LEU A 9 0.88 3.56 10.71
N VAL A 10 0.92 2.86 9.59
CA VAL A 10 1.64 3.26 8.37
C VAL A 10 0.63 3.70 7.34
N THR A 11 0.80 4.90 6.81
CA THR A 11 0.06 5.38 5.64
C THR A 11 0.90 5.13 4.39
N LEU A 12 0.34 4.38 3.44
CA LEU A 12 0.93 4.21 2.11
C LEU A 12 0.59 5.44 1.29
N ASP A 13 1.50 5.89 0.42
CA ASP A 13 1.31 7.12 -0.35
C ASP A 13 1.48 6.85 -1.85
N GLY A 14 0.34 6.84 -2.55
CA GLY A 14 0.27 6.67 -4.00
C GLY A 14 0.15 8.00 -4.75
N THR A 15 0.21 9.15 -4.07
CA THR A 15 0.03 10.47 -4.71
C THR A 15 1.15 10.83 -5.69
N GLY A 16 2.31 10.18 -5.57
CA GLY A 16 3.40 10.29 -6.53
C GLY A 16 3.18 9.52 -7.85
N SER A 17 2.15 8.67 -7.94
CA SER A 17 1.79 7.99 -9.17
C SER A 17 1.10 8.97 -10.12
N THR A 18 1.70 9.17 -11.28
CA THR A 18 1.13 10.00 -12.34
C THR A 18 0.68 9.13 -13.50
N ASP A 19 -0.49 9.44 -14.03
CA ASP A 19 -0.93 8.99 -15.35
C ASP A 19 -1.17 10.22 -16.26
N ASN A 20 -1.36 10.01 -17.56
CA ASN A 20 -1.61 11.02 -18.58
C ASN A 20 -2.87 11.87 -18.32
N VAL A 21 -3.87 11.36 -17.59
CA VAL A 21 -5.10 12.09 -17.24
C VAL A 21 -5.36 12.02 -15.73
N MET A 22 -5.63 10.82 -15.18
CA MET A 22 -5.79 10.58 -13.74
C MET A 22 -5.79 9.08 -13.44
N VAL A 23 -5.11 8.68 -12.36
CA VAL A 23 -5.22 7.31 -11.84
C VAL A 23 -6.55 7.19 -11.08
N ALA A 24 -7.41 6.26 -11.49
CA ALA A 24 -8.73 6.06 -10.90
C ALA A 24 -8.75 5.01 -9.79
N LEU A 25 -7.86 4.02 -9.86
CA LEU A 25 -7.80 2.91 -8.90
C LEU A 25 -6.37 2.68 -8.41
N PHE A 26 -6.25 2.53 -7.10
CA PHE A 26 -5.02 2.17 -6.41
C PHE A 26 -5.28 0.93 -5.55
N VAL A 27 -4.51 -0.13 -5.79
CA VAL A 27 -4.53 -1.35 -4.98
C VAL A 27 -3.13 -1.63 -4.48
N TRP A 28 -2.98 -1.70 -3.17
CA TRP A 28 -1.75 -2.06 -2.49
C TRP A 28 -1.80 -3.52 -2.08
N ARG A 29 -0.77 -4.29 -2.40
CA ARG A 29 -0.68 -5.72 -2.07
C ARG A 29 0.60 -6.04 -1.32
N PHE A 30 0.46 -6.83 -0.27
CA PHE A 30 1.60 -7.37 0.49
C PHE A 30 1.21 -8.66 1.21
N ALA A 31 2.22 -9.41 1.64
CA ALA A 31 2.04 -10.60 2.46
C ALA A 31 2.43 -10.32 3.92
N GLU A 32 1.56 -10.70 4.84
CA GLU A 32 1.86 -10.76 6.27
C GLU A 32 1.83 -12.23 6.72
N GLY A 33 3.01 -12.84 6.74
CA GLY A 33 3.14 -14.28 6.87
C GLY A 33 2.51 -15.01 5.68
N SER A 34 1.52 -15.87 5.94
CA SER A 34 0.77 -16.60 4.90
C SER A 34 -0.49 -15.87 4.41
N LEU A 35 -0.77 -14.67 4.93
CA LEU A 35 -1.97 -13.91 4.59
C LEU A 35 -1.64 -12.81 3.59
N LEU A 36 -2.32 -12.83 2.45
CA LEU A 36 -2.28 -11.73 1.49
C LEU A 36 -3.24 -10.62 1.95
N LYS A 37 -2.79 -9.37 1.81
CA LYS A 37 -3.53 -8.16 2.17
C LYS A 37 -3.67 -7.28 0.93
N ASP A 38 -4.90 -6.83 0.69
CA ASP A 38 -5.22 -5.85 -0.35
C ASP A 38 -5.79 -4.60 0.35
N LEU A 39 -5.19 -3.44 0.09
CA LEU A 39 -5.70 -2.14 0.54
C LEU A 39 -6.08 -1.28 -0.66
N TYR A 40 -7.14 -0.50 -0.52
CA TYR A 40 -7.69 0.30 -1.63
C TYR A 40 -7.58 1.80 -1.35
N GLY A 41 -7.37 2.56 -2.43
CA GLY A 41 -7.32 4.01 -2.40
C GLY A 41 -5.91 4.56 -2.53
N VAL A 42 -5.81 5.87 -2.74
CA VAL A 42 -4.54 6.56 -2.99
C VAL A 42 -3.62 6.56 -1.77
N ALA A 43 -4.20 6.64 -0.56
CA ALA A 43 -3.43 6.70 0.68
C ALA A 43 -4.09 5.90 1.84
N PRO A 44 -4.21 4.56 1.73
CA PRO A 44 -4.73 3.74 2.80
C PRO A 44 -3.73 3.69 3.96
N SER A 45 -4.24 3.41 5.15
CA SER A 45 -3.41 3.17 6.33
C SER A 45 -3.56 1.74 6.84
N TYR A 46 -2.46 1.16 7.31
CA TYR A 46 -2.40 -0.21 7.85
C TYR A 46 -1.45 -0.28 9.03
N THR A 47 -1.80 -1.11 10.01
CA THR A 47 -0.96 -1.39 11.18
C THR A 47 -0.26 -2.73 11.00
N PHE A 48 1.07 -2.71 10.99
CA PHE A 48 1.88 -3.93 10.91
C PHE A 48 2.16 -4.43 12.33
N ASP A 49 1.37 -5.38 12.81
CA ASP A 49 1.45 -5.90 14.19
C ASP A 49 2.59 -6.91 14.39
N VAL A 50 3.05 -7.53 13.31
CA VAL A 50 4.13 -8.52 13.35
C VAL A 50 5.44 -7.87 12.87
N PRO A 51 6.55 -7.96 13.62
CA PRO A 51 7.85 -7.52 13.14
C PRO A 51 8.31 -8.31 11.92
N GLY A 52 8.82 -7.61 10.92
CA GLY A 52 9.34 -8.22 9.72
C GLY A 52 9.62 -7.21 8.62
N GLU A 53 10.17 -7.71 7.52
CA GLU A 53 10.27 -6.95 6.27
C GLU A 53 9.07 -7.30 5.40
N TYR A 54 8.39 -6.26 4.92
CA TYR A 54 7.20 -6.38 4.08
C TYR A 54 7.50 -5.77 2.72
N GLU A 55 7.39 -6.59 1.67
CA GLU A 55 7.37 -6.09 0.29
C GLU A 55 5.95 -5.66 -0.04
N VAL A 56 5.78 -4.35 -0.29
CA VAL A 56 4.49 -3.73 -0.59
C VAL A 56 4.50 -3.28 -2.05
N GLU A 57 3.60 -3.84 -2.85
CA GLU A 57 3.40 -3.51 -4.25
C GLU A 57 2.20 -2.58 -4.41
N LEU A 58 2.35 -1.49 -5.17
CA LEU A 58 1.24 -0.65 -5.62
C LEU A 58 0.93 -0.98 -7.08
N GLN A 59 -0.34 -1.27 -7.36
CA GLN A 59 -0.89 -1.35 -8.70
C GLN A 59 -1.87 -0.19 -8.89
N ALA A 60 -1.71 0.54 -10.00
CA ALA A 60 -2.46 1.73 -10.33
C ALA A 60 -3.08 1.57 -11.73
N TRP A 61 -4.35 1.95 -11.87
CA TRP A 61 -5.08 1.87 -13.14
C TRP A 61 -5.91 3.13 -13.40
N ASP A 62 -6.11 3.41 -14.68
CA ASP A 62 -7.05 4.42 -15.14
C ASP A 62 -8.49 3.92 -15.08
N GLU A 63 -9.44 4.86 -15.11
CA GLU A 63 -10.84 4.53 -15.31
C GLU A 63 -11.04 4.07 -16.77
N ALA A 64 -11.84 3.02 -16.96
CA ALA A 64 -12.14 2.47 -18.29
C ALA A 64 -13.05 3.37 -19.12
#